data_AF-A0A7K0Z2F3-F1
#
_entry.id   AF-A0A7K0Z2F3-F1
#
_cell.length_a   1.000
_cell.length_b   1.000
_cell.length_c   1.000
_cell.angle_alpha   90.00
_cell.angle_beta   90.00
_cell.angle_gamma   90.00
#
_symmetry.space_group_name_H-M   'P 1'
#
loop_
_entity.id
_entity.type
_entity.pdbx_description
1 polymer ?
#
loop_
_entity_poly.entity_id
_entity_poly.type
_entity_poly.pdbx_seq_one_letter_code
_entity_poly.pdbx_strand_id
1 'polypeptide(L)' 'LIHQPSSEGGGQASDIEIQAREIMRMRGLLETMLAKHSNKTVEEIEKDIERDKILTAVEAVEYGIIDKVMASRKAKPVA' A
#
# COMPACT_ATOMS: atom_id res chain seq x y z
N LEU A 1 -6.60 5.02 0.87
CA LEU A 1 -6.53 4.15 -0.32
C LEU A 1 -5.13 3.54 -0.33
N ILE A 2 -5.03 2.26 -0.65
CA ILE A 2 -3.78 1.59 -1.01
C ILE A 2 -3.96 0.98 -2.40
N HIS A 3 -2.89 0.97 -3.19
CA HIS A 3 -2.87 0.41 -4.54
C HIS A 3 -1.42 0.16 -4.98
N GLN A 4 -1.25 -0.61 -6.05
CA GLN A 4 0.04 -0.87 -6.67
C GLN A 4 0.63 0.41 -7.28
N PRO A 5 1.97 0.48 -7.45
CA PRO A 5 2.59 1.58 -8.16
C PRO A 5 2.10 1.65 -9.61
N SER A 6 1.83 2.85 -10.09
CA SER A 6 1.53 3.12 -11.49
C SER A 6 2.73 3.71 -12.20
N SER A 7 2.95 3.34 -13.46
CA SER A 7 3.89 4.03 -14.34
C SER A 7 3.23 4.26 -15.68
N GLU A 8 3.52 5.41 -16.26
CA GLU A 8 3.34 5.65 -17.69
C GLU A 8 4.72 5.51 -18.34
N GLY A 9 4.79 4.76 -19.43
CA GLY A 9 6.06 4.40 -20.07
C GLY A 9 5.93 4.42 -21.58
N GLY A 10 7.02 4.78 -22.25
CA GLY A 10 7.09 4.89 -23.70
C GLY A 10 8.54 5.12 -24.12
N GLY A 11 8.89 4.70 -25.34
CA GLY A 11 10.27 4.73 -25.81
C GLY A 11 10.61 3.51 -26.65
N GLN A 12 11.90 3.23 -26.80
CA GLN A 12 12.34 2.01 -27.47
C GLN A 12 11.96 0.78 -26.65
N ALA A 13 11.92 -0.40 -27.29
CA ALA A 13 11.61 -1.65 -26.60
C ALA A 13 12.52 -1.90 -25.38
N SER A 14 13.80 -1.53 -25.46
CA SER A 14 14.76 -1.60 -24.35
C SER A 14 14.40 -0.69 -23.18
N ASP A 15 13.89 0.52 -23.46
CA ASP A 15 13.49 1.46 -22.41
C ASP A 15 12.25 0.94 -21.67
N ILE A 16 11.28 0.42 -22.43
CA ILE A 16 10.07 -0.21 -21.87
C ILE A 16 10.45 -1.40 -20.98
N GLU A 17 11.41 -2.23 -21.40
CA GLU A 17 11.88 -3.37 -20.60
C GLU A 17 12.54 -2.92 -19.29
N ILE A 18 13.38 -1.88 -19.34
CA ILE A 18 14.02 -1.32 -18.14
C ILE A 18 12.98 -0.76 -17.18
N GLN A 19 11.99 -0.01 -17.69
CA GLN A 19 10.89 0.54 -16.90
C GLN A 19 10.04 -0.56 -16.26
N ALA A 20 9.66 -1.59 -17.02
CA ALA A 20 8.89 -2.72 -16.49
C ALA A 20 9.64 -3.42 -15.34
N ARG A 21 10.95 -3.64 -15.49
CA ARG A 21 11.78 -4.25 -14.44
C ARG A 21 11.80 -3.41 -13.17
N GLU A 22 11.89 -2.09 -13.31
CA GLU A 22 11.92 -1.19 -12.17
C GLU A 22 10.56 -1.11 -11.45
N ILE A 23 9.45 -1.11 -12.20
CA ILE A 23 8.09 -1.16 -11.63
C ILE A 23 7.91 -2.43 -10.80
N MET A 24 8.34 -3.59 -11.31
CA MET A 24 8.25 -4.85 -10.56
C MET A 24 9.11 -4.81 -9.29
N ARG A 25 10.31 -4.21 -9.34
CA ARG A 25 11.16 -4.02 -8.16
C ARG A 25 10.50 -3.11 -7.12
N MET A 26 9.91 -1.99 -7.56
CA MET A 26 9.20 -1.06 -6.68
C MET A 26 7.96 -1.70 -6.05
N ARG A 27 7.20 -2.48 -6.83
CA ARG A 27 6.03 -3.23 -6.35
C ARG A 27 6.42 -4.19 -5.22
N GLY A 28 7.42 -5.04 -5.42
CA GLY A 28 7.87 -5.97 -4.37
C GLY A 28 8.38 -5.28 -3.10
N LEU A 29 9.04 -4.12 -3.25
CA LEU A 29 9.46 -3.31 -2.10
C LEU A 29 8.25 -2.77 -1.32
N LEU A 30 7.25 -2.23 -2.03
CA LEU A 30 6.01 -1.72 -1.43
C LEU A 30 5.26 -2.83 -0.68
N GLU A 31 5.09 -3.99 -1.32
CA GLU A 31 4.40 -5.15 -0.75
C GLU A 31 5.07 -5.60 0.55
N THR A 32 6.40 -5.73 0.55
CA THR A 32 7.19 -6.10 1.74
C THR A 32 7.05 -5.07 2.87
N MET A 33 7.09 -3.77 2.54
CA MET A 33 6.95 -2.71 3.54
C MET A 33 5.54 -2.69 4.15
N LEU A 34 4.49 -2.80 3.34
CA LEU A 34 3.12 -2.83 3.83
C LEU A 34 2.88 -4.07 4.70
N ALA A 35 3.32 -5.25 4.27
CA ALA A 35 3.19 -6.50 5.04
C ALA A 35 3.82 -6.37 6.43
N LYS A 36 5.06 -5.86 6.49
CA LYS A 36 5.80 -5.63 7.74
C LYS A 36 5.07 -4.74 8.73
N HIS A 37 4.31 -3.74 8.25
CA HIS A 37 3.71 -2.71 9.08
C HIS A 37 2.20 -2.88 9.32
N SER A 38 1.54 -3.81 8.63
CA SER A 38 0.08 -4.00 8.71
C SER A 38 -0.37 -5.32 9.31
N ASN A 39 0.56 -6.13 9.85
CA ASN A 39 0.30 -7.48 10.35
C ASN A 39 -0.36 -8.40 9.29
N LYS A 40 -0.05 -8.16 8.01
CA LYS A 40 -0.51 -8.97 6.88
C LYS A 40 0.66 -9.67 6.22
N THR A 41 0.37 -10.79 5.59
CA THR A 41 1.32 -11.49 4.73
C THR A 41 1.55 -10.70 3.42
N VAL A 42 2.67 -10.98 2.74
CA VAL A 42 2.96 -10.33 1.45
C VAL A 42 1.90 -10.71 0.41
N GLU A 43 1.44 -11.95 0.45
CA GLU A 43 0.42 -12.48 -0.46
C GLU A 43 -0.95 -11.80 -0.26
N GLU A 44 -1.32 -11.48 0.98
CA GLU A 44 -2.52 -10.70 1.26
C GLU A 44 -2.40 -9.27 0.73
N ILE A 45 -1.24 -8.63 0.93
CA ILE A 45 -0.97 -7.28 0.41
C ILE A 45 -1.03 -7.26 -1.11
N GLU A 46 -0.36 -8.20 -1.79
CA GLU A 46 -0.35 -8.29 -3.25
C GLU A 46 -1.77 -8.30 -3.82
N LYS A 47 -2.65 -9.12 -3.22
CA LYS A 47 -4.05 -9.23 -3.63
C LYS A 47 -4.86 -7.96 -3.34
N ASP A 48 -4.55 -7.30 -2.23
CA ASP A 48 -5.27 -6.11 -1.77
C ASP A 48 -4.87 -4.83 -2.51
N ILE A 49 -3.66 -4.74 -3.05
CA ILE A 49 -3.18 -3.55 -3.78
C ILE A 49 -3.32 -3.66 -5.30
N GLU A 50 -3.71 -4.82 -5.85
CA GLU A 50 -3.86 -5.03 -7.30
C GLU A 50 -4.81 -4.01 -7.94
N ARG A 51 -5.80 -3.55 -7.18
CA ARG A 51 -6.68 -2.42 -7.51
C ARG A 51 -6.75 -1.46 -6.34
N ASP A 52 -7.38 -0.32 -6.60
CA ASP A 52 -7.68 0.68 -5.58
C ASP A 52 -8.53 0.05 -4.46
N LYS A 53 -7.92 -0.11 -3.29
CA LYS A 53 -8.61 -0.48 -2.07
C LYS A 53 -8.90 0.77 -1.26
N ILE A 54 -10.18 1.15 -1.23
CA ILE A 54 -10.68 2.25 -0.42
C ILE A 54 -10.92 1.75 1.00
N LEU A 55 -10.40 2.48 1.97
CA LEU A 55 -10.55 2.18 3.40
C LEU A 55 -11.05 3.45 4.09
N THR A 56 -12.07 3.30 4.92
CA THR A 56 -12.44 4.27 5.95
C THR A 56 -11.35 4.33 7.04
N ALA A 57 -11.43 5.32 7.92
CA ALA A 57 -10.48 5.44 9.02
C ALA A 57 -10.54 4.23 9.99
N VAL A 58 -11.73 3.65 10.20
CA VAL A 58 -11.90 2.46 11.05
C VAL A 58 -11.29 1.23 10.38
N GLU A 59 -11.60 1.00 9.10
CA GLU A 59 -11.02 -0.11 8.34
C GLU A 59 -9.49 0.02 8.23
N ALA A 60 -8.94 1.23 8.18
CA ALA A 60 -7.49 1.43 8.18
C ALA A 60 -6.80 1.02 9.50
N VAL A 61 -7.49 1.15 10.64
CA VAL A 61 -7.03 0.61 11.93
C VAL A 61 -7.09 -0.91 11.91
N GLU A 62 -8.21 -1.48 11.50
CA GLU A 62 -8.39 -2.94 11.41
C GLU A 62 -7.42 -3.60 10.42
N TYR A 63 -7.10 -2.89 9.33
CA TYR A 63 -6.11 -3.31 8.37
C TYR A 63 -4.69 -3.25 8.93
N GLY A 64 -4.44 -2.45 9.98
CA GLY A 64 -3.12 -2.26 10.59
C GLY A 64 -2.27 -1.15 9.95
N ILE A 65 -2.85 -0.26 9.12
CA ILE A 65 -2.10 0.86 8.51
C ILE A 65 -1.89 2.01 9.52
N ILE A 66 -2.79 2.15 10.49
CA ILE A 66 -2.74 3.16 11.55
C ILE A 66 -3.17 2.56 12.88
N ASP A 67 -2.70 3.10 14.01
CA ASP A 67 -3.00 2.52 15.33
C ASP A 67 -4.36 2.95 15.90
N LYS A 68 -4.80 4.19 15.61
CA LYS A 68 -6.03 4.76 16.18
C LYS A 68 -6.58 5.93 15.39
N VAL A 69 -7.90 6.09 15.40
CA VAL A 69 -8.60 7.29 14.91
C VAL A 69 -8.85 8.26 16.08
N MET A 70 -8.44 9.53 15.93
CA MET A 70 -8.68 10.58 16.93
C MET A 70 -9.86 11.46 16.53
N ALA A 71 -10.90 11.52 17.36
CA ALA A 71 -12.05 12.40 17.12
C ALA A 71 -11.78 13.88 17.48
N SER A 72 -10.90 14.12 18.46
CA SER A 72 -10.49 15.47 18.88
C SER A 72 -9.18 15.41 19.65
N ARG A 73 -8.36 16.45 19.56
CA ARG A 73 -7.14 16.59 20.38
C ARG A 73 -7.43 16.65 21.88
N LYS A 74 -8.63 17.10 22.26
CA LYS A 74 -9.06 17.19 23.67
C LYS A 74 -9.72 15.91 24.18
N ALA A 75 -10.08 14.99 23.29
CA ALA A 75 -10.68 13.72 23.70
C ALA A 75 -9.59 12.86 24.34
N LYS A 76 -9.81 12.43 25.59
CA LYS A 76 -8.92 11.46 26.23
C LYS A 76 -8.91 10.18 25.39
N PRO A 77 -7.75 9.52 25.19
CA PRO A 77 -7.75 8.23 24.54
C PRO A 77 -8.67 7.30 25.33
N VAL A 78 -9.70 6.74 24.69
CA VAL A 78 -10.43 5.59 25.23
C VAL A 78 -9.41 4.46 25.33
N ALA A 79 -9.21 3.97 26.55
CA ALA A 79 -8.27 2.89 26.89
C ALA A 79 -8.77 1.55 26.37
#